data_AF-A0A6B3HVM1-F1
#
_entry.id   AF-A0A6B3HVM1-F1
#
_cell.length_a   1.000
_cell.length_b   1.000
_cell.length_c   1.000
_cell.angle_alpha   90.00
_cell.angle_beta   90.00
_cell.angle_gamma   90.00
#
_symmetry.space_group_name_H-M   'P 1'
#
loop_
_entity.id
_entity.type
_entity.pdbx_description
1 polymer ?
#
loop_
_entity_poly.entity_id
_entity_poly.type
_entity_poly.pdbx_seq_one_letter_code
_entity_poly.pdbx_strand_id
1 'polypeptide(L)'
;HYLWNWAARLVGTREQWEHVEAEAVRQTWFFGGAVNPRDTDVVVTEDGDDLVFTGAKTFSTGSKVSDVTVLEGVLEGTDQHIFAIVPSDSEGLVFHDDWDNIGQRLTESGGVTIDGVRTPWASAAGYVDKEFRPRVYNTLNVPTIQLVFISFYLGIAAGALETAATYTRTKTRSWLHGGHDRAVDEPYVIDTYGDLTAKLWAVEALADAVAAEGQKLHDAPDEVT
;
A
#
# COMPACT_ATOMS: atom_id res chain seq x y z
N HIS A 1 1.88 5.36 -0.68
CA HIS A 1 1.63 6.57 0.12
C HIS A 1 0.65 6.37 1.27
N TYR A 2 -0.69 6.39 1.09
CA TYR A 2 -1.62 6.41 2.23
C TYR A 2 -1.41 5.30 3.27
N LEU A 3 -1.21 4.06 2.83
CA LEU A 3 -0.89 2.95 3.73
C LEU A 3 0.44 3.19 4.48
N TRP A 4 1.49 3.61 3.78
CA TRP A 4 2.81 3.80 4.37
C TRP A 4 2.87 5.00 5.31
N ASN A 5 2.12 6.06 5.02
CA ASN A 5 1.90 7.16 5.95
C ASN A 5 1.23 6.65 7.24
N TRP A 6 0.26 5.74 7.12
CA TRP A 6 -0.41 5.09 8.25
C TRP A 6 0.43 4.00 8.93
N ALA A 7 1.55 3.57 8.35
CA ALA A 7 2.34 2.45 8.87
C ALA A 7 2.86 2.74 10.28
N ALA A 8 3.26 3.98 10.57
CA ALA A 8 3.66 4.37 11.91
C ALA A 8 2.56 4.12 12.95
N ARG A 9 1.27 4.28 12.58
CA ARG A 9 0.16 3.89 13.47
C ARG A 9 0.05 2.38 13.69
N LEU A 10 0.35 1.60 12.66
CA LEU A 10 0.19 0.15 12.71
C LEU A 10 1.32 -0.54 13.48
N VAL A 11 2.54 0.00 13.43
CA VAL A 11 3.71 -0.65 14.03
C VAL A 11 4.36 0.16 15.15
N GLY A 12 4.11 1.47 15.24
CA GLY A 12 4.73 2.39 16.19
C GLY A 12 4.03 2.53 17.52
N THR A 13 4.73 3.15 18.47
CA THR A 13 4.11 3.71 19.67
C THR A 13 3.35 5.00 19.35
N ARG A 14 2.48 5.43 20.28
CA ARG A 14 1.75 6.71 20.20
C ARG A 14 2.69 7.89 19.92
N GLU A 15 3.78 7.98 20.69
CA GLU A 15 4.78 9.04 20.55
C GLU A 15 5.45 9.02 19.18
N GLN A 16 5.86 7.83 18.70
CA GLN A 16 6.51 7.67 17.41
C GLN A 16 5.61 8.09 16.25
N TRP A 17 4.34 7.65 16.24
CA TRP A 17 3.47 7.99 15.12
C TRP A 17 3.06 9.47 15.15
N GLU A 18 2.90 10.09 16.32
CA GLU A 18 2.55 11.51 16.43
C GLU A 18 3.69 12.36 15.90
N HIS A 19 4.93 11.96 16.18
CA HIS A 19 6.12 12.58 15.60
C HIS A 19 6.14 12.44 14.07
N VAL A 20 5.99 11.21 13.54
CA VAL A 20 6.00 10.95 12.10
C VAL A 20 4.91 11.72 11.36
N GLU A 21 3.69 11.77 11.89
CA GLU A 21 2.59 12.51 11.27
C GLU A 21 2.84 14.01 11.26
N ALA A 22 3.38 14.54 12.36
CA ALA A 22 3.71 15.95 12.44
C ALA A 22 4.81 16.34 11.44
N GLU A 23 5.84 15.50 11.26
CA GLU A 23 6.87 15.71 10.22
C GLU A 23 6.30 15.55 8.81
N ALA A 24 5.49 14.52 8.57
CA ALA A 24 4.85 14.28 7.28
C ALA A 24 4.03 15.49 6.80
N VAL A 25 3.30 16.14 7.70
CA VAL A 25 2.56 17.37 7.39
C VAL A 25 3.50 18.56 7.19
N ARG A 26 4.51 18.74 8.05
CA ARG A 26 5.47 19.86 7.93
C ARG A 26 6.24 19.84 6.61
N GLN A 27 6.68 18.66 6.20
CA GLN A 27 7.53 18.44 5.03
C GLN A 27 6.75 18.04 3.78
N THR A 28 5.43 17.85 3.90
CA THR A 28 4.54 17.37 2.82
C THR A 28 5.01 16.05 2.20
N TRP A 29 5.48 15.11 3.03
CA TRP A 29 6.09 13.87 2.57
C TRP A 29 5.14 12.98 1.76
N PHE A 30 5.64 12.53 0.62
CA PHE A 30 5.18 11.34 -0.09
C PHE A 30 5.91 10.10 0.45
N PHE A 31 5.19 8.99 0.58
CA PHE A 31 5.68 7.78 1.24
C PHE A 31 5.71 6.61 0.25
N GLY A 32 6.89 6.00 0.12
CA GLY A 32 7.13 4.70 -0.50
C GLY A 32 7.39 3.61 0.54
N GLY A 33 7.57 2.38 0.08
CA GLY A 33 7.91 1.27 0.98
C GLY A 33 8.63 0.13 0.27
N ALA A 34 9.68 -0.35 0.91
CA ALA A 34 10.43 -1.55 0.54
C ALA A 34 10.15 -2.65 1.57
N VAL A 35 8.88 -3.04 1.66
CA VAL A 35 8.37 -4.00 2.63
C VAL A 35 7.70 -5.13 1.86
N ASN A 36 8.36 -6.29 1.84
CA ASN A 36 7.80 -7.52 1.28
C ASN A 36 8.08 -8.67 2.26
N PRO A 37 7.04 -9.25 2.89
CA PRO A 37 7.21 -10.32 3.88
C PRO A 37 7.69 -11.65 3.26
N ARG A 38 7.77 -11.75 1.92
CA ARG A 38 8.32 -12.92 1.24
C ARG A 38 9.83 -12.80 0.96
N ASP A 39 10.40 -11.61 1.12
CA ASP A 39 11.82 -11.34 0.89
C ASP A 39 12.52 -11.31 2.26
N THR A 40 13.26 -12.36 2.61
CA THR A 40 14.05 -12.46 3.86
C THR A 40 15.43 -11.76 3.79
N ASP A 41 15.67 -10.95 2.75
CA ASP A 41 17.04 -10.59 2.37
C ASP A 41 17.59 -9.35 3.09
N VAL A 42 16.78 -8.63 3.87
CA VAL A 42 17.21 -7.44 4.61
C VAL A 42 17.51 -7.80 6.06
N VAL A 43 18.80 -7.77 6.39
CA VAL A 43 19.31 -7.93 7.76
C VAL A 43 19.50 -6.56 8.36
N VAL A 44 19.11 -6.41 9.63
CA VAL A 44 19.34 -5.22 10.43
C VAL A 44 20.38 -5.55 11.50
N THR A 45 21.48 -4.80 11.54
CA THR A 45 22.49 -4.92 12.59
C THR A 45 22.51 -3.68 13.47
N GLU A 46 23.02 -3.81 14.68
CA GLU A 46 23.22 -2.69 15.59
C GLU A 46 24.64 -2.13 15.44
N ASP A 47 24.76 -0.80 15.43
CA ASP A 47 26.02 -0.09 15.53
C ASP A 47 25.87 1.07 16.54
N GLY A 48 26.09 0.74 17.82
CA GLY A 48 25.89 1.67 18.93
C GLY A 48 24.42 2.06 19.10
N ASP A 49 24.12 3.32 18.81
CA ASP A 49 22.78 3.92 18.88
C ASP A 49 22.06 3.92 17.52
N ASP A 50 22.68 3.34 16.49
CA ASP A 50 22.12 3.21 15.15
C ASP A 50 21.72 1.76 14.82
N LEU A 51 20.77 1.67 13.91
CA LEU A 51 20.40 0.47 13.17
C LEU A 51 20.92 0.60 11.74
N VAL A 52 21.47 -0.49 11.21
CA VAL A 52 22.05 -0.54 9.88
C VAL A 52 21.33 -1.62 9.07
N PHE A 53 20.66 -1.21 8.00
CA PHE A 53 19.92 -2.10 7.10
C PHE A 53 20.80 -2.48 5.91
N THR A 54 20.92 -3.78 5.64
CA THR A 54 21.66 -4.31 4.48
C THR A 54 20.92 -5.46 3.83
N GLY A 55 20.75 -5.41 2.51
CA GLY A 55 20.05 -6.43 1.74
C GLY A 55 19.52 -5.94 0.41
N ALA A 56 18.47 -6.59 -0.08
CA ALA A 56 17.72 -6.15 -1.24
C ALA A 56 16.23 -6.48 -1.08
N LYS A 57 15.37 -5.78 -1.81
CA LYS A 57 13.95 -6.12 -1.96
C LYS A 57 13.60 -6.12 -3.44
N THR A 58 12.76 -7.07 -3.84
CA THR A 58 12.33 -7.20 -5.25
C THR A 58 11.22 -6.21 -5.62
N PHE A 59 10.47 -5.73 -4.62
CA PHE A 59 9.42 -4.73 -4.80
C PHE A 59 9.58 -3.58 -3.80
N SER A 60 9.76 -2.37 -4.33
CA SER A 60 9.89 -1.14 -3.54
C SER A 60 8.84 -0.08 -3.91
N THR A 61 7.57 -0.49 -4.05
CA THR A 61 6.46 0.35 -4.56
C THR A 61 6.50 1.81 -4.12
N GLY A 62 6.72 2.70 -5.11
CA GLY A 62 6.71 4.15 -4.97
C GLY A 62 7.94 4.75 -4.30
N SER A 63 8.91 3.93 -3.88
CA SER A 63 10.06 4.37 -3.07
C SER A 63 11.03 5.27 -3.84
N LYS A 64 11.18 5.05 -5.15
CA LYS A 64 12.03 5.88 -6.01
C LYS A 64 11.54 7.32 -6.13
N VAL A 65 10.23 7.52 -6.01
CA VAL A 65 9.57 8.83 -6.22
C VAL A 65 9.02 9.41 -4.92
N SER A 66 9.35 8.80 -3.78
CA SER A 66 8.95 9.29 -2.46
C SER A 66 10.00 10.17 -1.82
N ASP A 67 9.57 10.97 -0.85
CA ASP A 67 10.49 11.71 0.03
C ASP A 67 11.06 10.78 1.10
N VAL A 68 10.23 9.84 1.58
CA VAL A 68 10.61 8.84 2.59
C VAL A 68 10.17 7.43 2.21
N THR A 69 11.01 6.46 2.56
CA THR A 69 10.80 5.04 2.34
C THR A 69 10.63 4.32 3.67
N VAL A 70 9.56 3.52 3.80
CA VAL A 70 9.43 2.55 4.90
C VAL A 70 10.32 1.34 4.58
N LEU A 71 11.32 1.09 5.42
CA LEU A 71 12.14 -0.12 5.39
C LEU A 71 11.64 -1.14 6.41
N GLU A 72 11.85 -2.40 6.08
CA GLU A 72 11.61 -3.54 6.95
C GLU A 72 12.76 -4.53 6.80
N GLY A 73 13.24 -5.05 7.92
CA GLY A 73 14.24 -6.11 7.96
C GLY A 73 14.24 -6.85 9.29
N VAL A 74 14.99 -7.94 9.37
CA VAL A 74 15.09 -8.78 10.57
C VAL A 74 16.35 -8.43 11.34
N LEU A 75 16.21 -8.14 12.64
CA LEU A 75 17.33 -7.87 13.53
C LEU A 75 18.21 -9.13 13.68
N GLU A 76 19.50 -8.98 13.39
CA GLU A 76 20.46 -10.08 13.34
C GLU A 76 20.45 -10.93 14.62
N GLY A 77 20.40 -12.25 14.44
CA GLY A 77 20.37 -13.20 15.56
C GLY A 77 19.00 -13.35 16.24
N THR A 78 17.94 -12.75 15.69
CA THR A 78 16.57 -12.81 16.20
C THR A 78 15.55 -13.07 15.09
N ASP A 79 14.28 -13.25 15.47
CA ASP A 79 13.12 -13.24 14.55
C ASP A 79 12.35 -11.89 14.62
N GLN A 80 12.98 -10.85 15.18
CA GLN A 80 12.35 -9.55 15.39
C GLN A 80 12.45 -8.70 14.13
N HIS A 81 11.28 -8.31 13.62
CA HIS A 81 11.18 -7.38 12.50
C HIS A 81 11.30 -5.93 12.99
N ILE A 82 12.12 -5.15 12.29
CA ILE A 82 12.31 -3.72 12.52
C ILE A 82 11.73 -2.96 11.34
N PHE A 83 10.83 -2.03 11.64
CA PHE A 83 10.33 -1.06 10.68
C PHE A 83 10.96 0.29 10.98
N ALA A 84 11.44 0.99 9.95
CA ALA A 84 11.95 2.34 10.07
C ALA A 84 11.56 3.17 8.85
N ILE A 85 11.40 4.49 9.05
CA ILE A 85 11.16 5.45 7.97
C ILE A 85 12.46 6.21 7.75
N VAL A 86 13.00 6.14 6.54
CA VAL A 86 14.24 6.82 6.17
C VAL A 86 14.01 7.74 4.97
N PRO A 87 14.80 8.81 4.78
CA PRO A 87 14.79 9.58 3.55
C PRO A 87 15.03 8.66 2.34
N SER A 88 14.26 8.82 1.26
CA SER A 88 14.39 7.98 0.07
C SER A 88 15.70 8.23 -0.69
N ASP A 89 16.38 9.35 -0.42
CA ASP A 89 17.71 9.70 -0.94
C ASP A 89 18.86 9.29 0.01
N SER A 90 18.60 8.47 1.04
CA SER A 90 19.62 7.98 1.96
C SER A 90 20.74 7.27 1.21
N GLU A 91 21.99 7.54 1.61
CA GLU A 91 23.15 6.80 1.12
C GLU A 91 22.94 5.30 1.38
N GLY A 92 23.20 4.48 0.35
CA GLY A 92 22.97 3.03 0.40
C GLY A 92 21.62 2.57 -0.15
N LEU A 93 20.63 3.46 -0.38
CA LEU A 93 19.41 3.12 -1.10
C LEU A 93 19.62 3.28 -2.62
N VAL A 94 19.66 2.16 -3.34
CA VAL A 94 19.89 2.14 -4.79
C VAL A 94 18.72 1.44 -5.50
N PHE A 95 17.87 2.23 -6.17
CA PHE A 95 16.76 1.74 -6.97
C PHE A 95 17.23 1.22 -8.35
N HIS A 96 16.70 0.08 -8.78
CA HIS A 96 17.22 -0.65 -9.95
C HIS A 96 16.62 -0.24 -11.30
N ASP A 97 15.55 0.55 -11.30
CA ASP A 97 14.87 1.03 -12.52
C ASP A 97 14.40 -0.10 -13.45
N ASP A 98 14.01 -1.23 -12.86
CA ASP A 98 13.67 -2.48 -13.53
C ASP A 98 12.17 -2.78 -13.55
N TRP A 99 11.32 -1.79 -13.27
CA TRP A 99 9.86 -1.94 -13.29
C TRP A 99 9.29 -1.91 -14.72
N ASP A 100 9.19 -3.07 -15.38
CA ASP A 100 8.48 -3.23 -16.66
C ASP A 100 7.43 -4.35 -16.60
N ASN A 101 6.17 -3.96 -16.49
CA ASN A 101 5.04 -4.87 -16.28
C ASN A 101 3.85 -4.57 -17.19
N ILE A 102 2.94 -5.53 -17.33
CA ILE A 102 1.75 -5.40 -18.22
C ILE A 102 0.74 -4.33 -17.76
N GLY A 103 0.71 -4.02 -16.46
CA GLY A 103 -0.20 -3.07 -15.81
C GLY A 103 0.49 -2.46 -14.60
N GLN A 104 -0.16 -1.49 -13.94
CA GLN A 104 0.47 -0.73 -12.84
C GLN A 104 1.83 -0.15 -13.24
N ARG A 105 1.98 0.27 -14.51
CA ARG A 105 3.27 0.59 -15.13
C ARG A 105 4.00 1.78 -14.52
N LEU A 106 3.29 2.65 -13.81
CA LEU A 106 3.80 3.88 -13.22
C LEU A 106 3.81 3.84 -11.69
N THR A 107 3.81 2.65 -11.09
CA THR A 107 3.87 2.51 -9.61
C THR A 107 5.28 2.57 -9.05
N GLU A 108 6.31 2.54 -9.91
CA GLU A 108 7.72 2.51 -9.49
C GLU A 108 7.96 1.41 -8.44
N SER A 109 7.60 0.17 -8.80
CA SER A 109 7.65 -0.99 -7.90
C SER A 109 8.87 -1.89 -8.13
N GLY A 110 9.92 -1.34 -8.73
CA GLY A 110 11.15 -2.07 -9.05
C GLY A 110 11.95 -2.49 -7.81
N GLY A 111 13.04 -3.21 -8.07
CA GLY A 111 14.00 -3.65 -7.07
C GLY A 111 14.75 -2.49 -6.41
N VAL A 112 15.20 -2.73 -5.19
CA VAL A 112 16.08 -1.82 -4.44
C VAL A 112 17.17 -2.62 -3.74
N THR A 113 18.40 -2.14 -3.84
CA THR A 113 19.50 -2.54 -2.96
C THR A 113 19.56 -1.58 -1.77
N ILE A 114 19.75 -2.15 -0.60
CA ILE A 114 19.89 -1.45 0.66
C ILE A 114 21.29 -1.80 1.16
N ASP A 115 22.24 -0.86 1.10
CA ASP A 115 23.64 -1.10 1.44
C ASP A 115 24.05 -0.20 2.61
N GLY A 116 23.95 -0.73 3.83
CA GLY A 116 24.39 -0.01 5.02
C GLY A 116 23.56 1.23 5.36
N VAL A 117 22.26 1.23 5.03
CA VAL A 117 21.37 2.38 5.30
C VAL A 117 21.16 2.51 6.80
N ARG A 118 21.49 3.69 7.34
CA ARG A 118 21.51 3.95 8.79
C ARG A 118 20.29 4.73 9.26
N THR A 119 19.81 4.39 10.45
CA THR A 119 18.81 5.18 11.17
C THR A 119 19.03 5.05 12.68
N PRO A 120 18.72 6.07 13.49
CA PRO A 120 18.79 5.94 14.94
C PRO A 120 17.87 4.82 15.43
N TRP A 121 18.27 4.15 16.52
CA TRP A 121 17.46 3.13 17.20
C TRP A 121 16.07 3.67 17.59
N ALA A 122 15.97 4.94 17.95
CA ALA A 122 14.70 5.60 18.29
C ALA A 122 13.67 5.60 17.14
N SER A 123 14.12 5.45 15.89
CA SER A 123 13.26 5.35 14.70
C SER A 123 12.68 3.95 14.50
N ALA A 124 13.11 2.94 15.27
CA ALA A 124 12.55 1.59 15.20
C ALA A 124 11.10 1.58 15.70
N ALA A 125 10.15 1.52 14.76
CA ALA A 125 8.74 1.60 15.08
C ALA A 125 8.31 0.42 15.98
N GLY A 126 7.73 0.76 17.12
CA GLY A 126 7.22 -0.20 18.10
C GLY A 126 8.26 -0.62 19.14
N TYR A 127 9.46 -0.05 19.13
CA TYR A 127 10.51 -0.34 20.11
C TYR A 127 10.70 0.83 21.08
N VAL A 128 10.85 0.51 22.37
CA VAL A 128 11.20 1.45 23.43
C VAL A 128 12.31 0.83 24.26
N ASP A 129 13.41 1.54 24.45
CA ASP A 129 14.62 1.02 25.11
C ASP A 129 15.13 -0.28 24.46
N LYS A 130 15.08 -0.34 23.13
CA LYS A 130 15.43 -1.50 22.30
C LYS A 130 14.55 -2.75 22.52
N GLU A 131 13.41 -2.62 23.21
CA GLU A 131 12.45 -3.69 23.41
C GLU A 131 11.16 -3.46 22.61
N PHE A 132 10.70 -4.49 21.89
CA PHE A 132 9.44 -4.44 21.16
C PHE A 132 8.24 -4.34 22.11
N ARG A 133 7.32 -3.43 21.81
CA ARG A 133 6.07 -3.18 22.54
C ARG A 133 4.90 -3.69 21.68
N PRO A 134 4.53 -4.98 21.77
CA PRO A 134 3.49 -5.56 20.92
C PRO A 134 2.12 -4.97 21.25
N ARG A 135 1.29 -4.82 20.22
CA ARG A 135 -0.12 -4.41 20.37
C ARG A 135 -0.97 -5.31 19.50
N VAL A 136 -2.21 -5.59 19.95
CA VAL A 136 -3.17 -6.32 19.12
C VAL A 136 -3.45 -5.56 17.82
N TYR A 137 -3.47 -4.23 17.87
CA TYR A 137 -3.63 -3.36 16.70
C TYR A 137 -2.60 -3.60 15.58
N ASN A 138 -1.40 -4.10 15.90
CA ASN A 138 -0.38 -4.43 14.90
C ASN A 138 -0.89 -5.47 13.89
N THR A 139 -1.83 -6.32 14.31
CA THR A 139 -2.45 -7.34 13.44
C THR A 139 -3.33 -6.74 12.34
N LEU A 140 -3.76 -5.47 12.46
CA LEU A 140 -4.58 -4.80 11.46
C LEU A 140 -3.80 -4.35 10.22
N ASN A 141 -2.46 -4.44 10.22
CA ASN A 141 -1.67 -4.06 9.06
C ASN A 141 -2.13 -4.79 7.77
N VAL A 142 -2.33 -6.10 7.86
CA VAL A 142 -2.77 -6.93 6.73
C VAL A 142 -4.21 -6.63 6.29
N PRO A 143 -5.22 -6.61 7.17
CA PRO A 143 -6.58 -6.19 6.80
C PRO A 143 -6.62 -4.79 6.16
N THR A 144 -5.88 -3.82 6.69
CA THR A 144 -5.88 -2.45 6.18
C THR A 144 -5.29 -2.36 4.77
N ILE A 145 -4.15 -3.00 4.49
CA ILE A 145 -3.59 -3.00 3.12
C ILE A 145 -4.51 -3.71 2.12
N GLN A 146 -5.16 -4.80 2.51
CA GLN A 146 -6.09 -5.51 1.63
C GLN A 146 -7.30 -4.63 1.28
N LEU A 147 -7.81 -3.83 2.23
CA LEU A 147 -8.89 -2.90 1.94
C LEU A 147 -8.48 -1.77 0.99
N VAL A 148 -7.23 -1.28 1.09
CA VAL A 148 -6.67 -0.34 0.11
C VAL A 148 -6.62 -0.98 -1.28
N PHE A 149 -6.21 -2.25 -1.39
CA PHE A 149 -6.20 -2.98 -2.66
C PHE A 149 -7.59 -3.09 -3.28
N ILE A 150 -8.58 -3.49 -2.48
CA ILE A 150 -9.98 -3.56 -2.90
C ILE A 150 -10.45 -2.20 -3.45
N SER A 151 -10.12 -1.11 -2.77
CA SER A 151 -10.56 0.24 -3.14
C SER A 151 -10.08 0.66 -4.53
N PHE A 152 -8.81 0.43 -4.88
CA PHE A 152 -8.35 0.77 -6.23
C PHE A 152 -8.80 -0.23 -7.29
N TYR A 153 -9.03 -1.51 -6.96
CA TYR A 153 -9.67 -2.44 -7.89
C TYR A 153 -11.10 -2.03 -8.23
N LEU A 154 -11.87 -1.56 -7.24
CA LEU A 154 -13.19 -0.96 -7.45
C LEU A 154 -13.11 0.27 -8.36
N GLY A 155 -12.16 1.17 -8.10
CA GLY A 155 -11.92 2.33 -8.98
C GLY A 155 -11.60 1.96 -10.43
N ILE A 156 -10.75 0.94 -10.64
CA ILE A 156 -10.44 0.41 -11.98
C ILE A 156 -11.69 -0.18 -12.64
N ALA A 157 -12.47 -0.98 -11.91
CA ALA A 157 -13.69 -1.60 -12.43
C ALA A 157 -14.74 -0.55 -12.82
N ALA A 158 -14.96 0.45 -11.96
CA ALA A 158 -15.86 1.57 -12.22
C ALA A 158 -15.42 2.37 -13.46
N GLY A 159 -14.13 2.73 -13.54
CA GLY A 159 -13.57 3.45 -14.68
C GLY A 159 -13.66 2.66 -15.99
N ALA A 160 -13.42 1.35 -15.95
CA ALA A 160 -13.56 0.47 -17.11
C ALA A 160 -15.02 0.38 -17.58
N LEU A 161 -15.97 0.24 -16.65
CA LEU A 161 -17.39 0.15 -16.96
C LEU A 161 -17.93 1.45 -17.58
N GLU A 162 -17.55 2.61 -17.04
CA GLU A 162 -17.93 3.91 -17.61
C GLU A 162 -17.31 4.12 -19.00
N THR A 163 -16.03 3.75 -19.15
CA THR A 163 -15.33 3.84 -20.44
C THR A 163 -16.02 2.96 -21.49
N ALA A 164 -16.35 1.72 -21.13
CA ALA A 164 -17.08 0.79 -21.99
C ALA A 164 -18.46 1.37 -22.33
N ALA A 165 -19.21 1.86 -21.35
CA ALA A 165 -20.55 2.40 -21.55
C ALA A 165 -20.53 3.60 -22.51
N THR A 166 -19.56 4.50 -22.36
CA THR A 166 -19.35 5.61 -23.29
C THR A 166 -19.03 5.13 -24.70
N TYR A 167 -18.17 4.12 -24.85
CA TYR A 167 -17.87 3.53 -26.15
C TYR A 167 -19.11 2.88 -26.78
N THR A 168 -19.89 2.10 -26.00
CA THR A 168 -21.12 1.47 -26.46
C THR A 168 -22.15 2.50 -26.94
N ARG A 169 -22.35 3.59 -26.20
CA ARG A 169 -23.31 4.64 -26.57
C ARG A 169 -22.91 5.43 -27.82
N THR A 170 -21.61 5.59 -28.07
CA THR A 170 -21.11 6.56 -29.08
C THR A 170 -20.44 5.94 -30.29
N LYS A 171 -19.99 4.68 -30.22
CA LYS A 171 -19.17 4.02 -31.25
C LYS A 171 -19.71 2.65 -31.67
N THR A 172 -20.25 1.87 -30.73
CA THR A 172 -20.68 0.51 -31.03
C THR A 172 -21.90 0.50 -31.97
N ARG A 173 -21.83 -0.33 -33.00
CA ARG A 173 -22.94 -0.59 -33.93
C ARG A 173 -23.70 -1.82 -33.46
N SER A 174 -25.01 -1.86 -33.71
CA SER A 174 -25.79 -3.07 -33.47
C SER A 174 -25.30 -4.24 -34.32
N TRP A 175 -25.61 -5.44 -33.88
CA TRP A 175 -25.33 -6.66 -34.63
C TRP A 175 -26.18 -6.70 -35.90
N LEU A 176 -25.54 -6.99 -37.03
CA LEU A 176 -26.19 -7.00 -38.36
C LEU A 176 -27.43 -7.91 -38.42
N HIS A 177 -27.44 -8.97 -37.63
CA HIS A 177 -28.53 -9.94 -37.57
C HIS A 177 -29.30 -9.91 -36.23
N GLY A 178 -29.08 -8.88 -35.41
CA GLY A 178 -29.69 -8.76 -34.08
C GLY A 178 -31.12 -8.21 -34.09
N GLY A 179 -31.54 -7.56 -35.18
CA GLY A 179 -32.88 -6.97 -35.29
C GLY A 179 -33.06 -5.64 -34.54
N HIS A 180 -31.96 -5.01 -34.10
CA HIS A 180 -31.96 -3.71 -33.42
C HIS A 180 -31.20 -2.66 -34.23
N ASP A 181 -31.68 -1.42 -34.23
CA ASP A 181 -31.02 -0.30 -34.92
C ASP A 181 -29.83 0.26 -34.14
N ARG A 182 -29.80 0.07 -32.80
CA ARG A 182 -28.76 0.58 -31.91
C ARG A 182 -28.25 -0.53 -31.01
N ALA A 183 -26.93 -0.56 -30.79
CA ALA A 183 -26.29 -1.54 -29.88
C ALA A 183 -26.82 -1.44 -28.45
N VAL A 184 -27.18 -0.23 -27.99
CA VAL A 184 -27.72 0.02 -26.64
C VAL A 184 -29.11 -0.57 -26.42
N ASP A 185 -29.82 -0.96 -27.48
CA ASP A 185 -31.14 -1.60 -27.39
C ASP A 185 -31.05 -3.12 -27.42
N GLU A 186 -29.86 -3.69 -27.63
CA GLU A 186 -29.68 -5.13 -27.72
C GLU A 186 -29.74 -5.78 -26.33
N PRO A 187 -30.60 -6.79 -26.11
CA PRO A 187 -30.82 -7.36 -24.78
C PRO A 187 -29.56 -7.88 -24.11
N TYR A 188 -28.65 -8.51 -24.85
CA TYR A 188 -27.40 -9.06 -24.31
C TYR A 188 -26.42 -7.95 -23.89
N VAL A 189 -26.45 -6.79 -24.55
CA VAL A 189 -25.66 -5.62 -24.15
C VAL A 189 -26.22 -5.06 -22.84
N ILE A 190 -27.54 -4.88 -22.76
CA ILE A 190 -28.23 -4.40 -21.54
C ILE A 190 -27.98 -5.35 -20.37
N ASP A 191 -28.13 -6.67 -20.59
CA ASP A 191 -27.91 -7.70 -19.56
C ASP A 191 -26.47 -7.69 -19.04
N THR A 192 -25.48 -7.59 -19.94
CA THR A 192 -24.07 -7.51 -19.55
C THR A 192 -23.77 -6.29 -18.68
N TYR A 193 -24.26 -5.10 -19.07
CA TYR A 193 -24.08 -3.90 -18.24
C TYR A 193 -24.81 -4.03 -16.90
N GLY A 194 -26.03 -4.59 -16.88
CA GLY A 194 -26.80 -4.83 -15.66
C GLY A 194 -26.07 -5.74 -14.68
N ASP A 195 -25.56 -6.89 -15.14
CA ASP A 195 -24.82 -7.86 -14.33
C ASP A 195 -23.53 -7.25 -13.75
N LEU A 196 -22.70 -6.61 -14.58
CA LEU A 196 -21.44 -6.01 -14.12
C LEU A 196 -21.67 -4.85 -13.15
N THR A 197 -22.69 -4.01 -13.41
CA THR A 197 -23.04 -2.89 -12.52
C THR A 197 -23.53 -3.41 -11.17
N ALA A 198 -24.41 -4.42 -11.16
CA ALA A 198 -24.92 -4.99 -9.93
C ALA A 198 -23.80 -5.62 -9.07
N LYS A 199 -22.84 -6.31 -9.71
CA LYS A 199 -21.67 -6.85 -9.02
C LYS A 199 -20.78 -5.74 -8.46
N LEU A 200 -20.53 -4.68 -9.23
CA LEU A 200 -19.75 -3.53 -8.77
C LEU A 200 -20.38 -2.91 -7.51
N TRP A 201 -21.67 -2.59 -7.56
CA TRP A 201 -22.39 -2.03 -6.41
C TRP A 201 -22.40 -2.94 -5.19
N ALA A 202 -22.54 -4.25 -5.39
CA ALA A 202 -22.52 -5.21 -4.29
C ALA A 202 -21.14 -5.24 -3.58
N VAL A 203 -20.04 -5.21 -4.35
CA VAL A 203 -18.69 -5.22 -3.78
C VAL A 203 -18.35 -3.87 -3.14
N GLU A 204 -18.76 -2.76 -3.76
CA GLU A 204 -18.59 -1.41 -3.20
C GLU A 204 -19.31 -1.28 -1.85
N ALA A 205 -20.59 -1.68 -1.77
CA ALA A 205 -21.35 -1.62 -0.53
C ALA A 205 -20.74 -2.51 0.57
N LEU A 206 -20.18 -3.67 0.22
CA LEU A 206 -19.47 -4.51 1.18
C LEU A 206 -18.16 -3.87 1.64
N ALA A 207 -17.38 -3.30 0.72
CA ALA A 207 -16.13 -2.62 1.04
C ALA A 207 -16.35 -1.42 1.96
N ASP A 208 -17.39 -0.61 1.69
CA ASP A 208 -17.80 0.52 2.54
C ASP A 208 -18.20 0.05 3.95
N ALA A 209 -18.99 -1.02 4.05
CA ALA A 209 -19.37 -1.59 5.34
C ALA A 209 -18.13 -2.07 6.14
N VAL A 210 -17.19 -2.74 5.47
CA VAL A 210 -15.93 -3.19 6.09
C VAL A 210 -15.07 -1.99 6.50
N ALA A 211 -15.00 -0.96 5.67
CA ALA A 211 -14.27 0.27 5.98
C ALA A 211 -14.86 0.98 7.22
N ALA A 212 -16.20 1.04 7.34
CA ALA A 212 -16.86 1.63 8.50
C ALA A 212 -16.59 0.85 9.80
N GLU A 213 -16.49 -0.48 9.74
CA GLU A 213 -16.07 -1.28 10.91
C GLU A 213 -14.58 -1.08 11.22
N GLY A 214 -13.73 -1.05 10.19
CA GLY A 214 -12.31 -0.77 10.34
C GLY A 214 -12.03 0.61 10.94
N GLN A 215 -12.80 1.63 10.57
CA GLN A 215 -12.67 2.99 11.09
C GLN A 215 -12.78 3.03 12.62
N LYS A 216 -13.72 2.28 13.21
CA LYS A 216 -13.88 2.22 14.68
C LYS A 216 -12.61 1.70 15.37
N LEU A 217 -11.95 0.71 14.76
CA LEU A 217 -10.69 0.16 15.27
C LEU A 217 -9.54 1.16 15.09
N HIS A 218 -9.54 1.90 13.99
CA HIS A 218 -8.53 2.91 13.66
C HIS A 218 -8.65 4.19 14.52
N ASP A 219 -9.86 4.54 14.97
CA ASP A 219 -10.12 5.68 15.85
C ASP A 219 -9.65 5.43 17.29
N ALA A 220 -9.73 4.18 17.75
CA ALA A 220 -9.35 3.76 19.10
C ALA A 220 -8.31 2.61 19.09
N PRO A 221 -7.12 2.82 18.52
CA PRO A 221 -6.13 1.76 18.29
C PRO A 221 -5.50 1.20 19.58
N ASP A 222 -5.67 1.88 20.72
CA ASP A 222 -5.23 1.42 22.04
C ASP A 222 -6.31 0.58 22.75
N GLU A 223 -7.55 0.60 22.25
CA GLU A 223 -8.69 -0.15 22.79
C GLU A 223 -8.93 -1.48 22.05
N VAL A 224 -8.15 -1.76 20.99
CA VAL A 224 -8.25 -3.01 20.22
C VAL A 224 -7.69 -4.17 21.05
N THR A 225 -8.53 -5.17 21.31
CA THR A 225 -8.24 -6.37 22.13
C THR A 225 -8.33 -7.66 21.35
#